data_AF-A0A974WRR8-F1
#
_entry.id   AF-A0A974WRR8-F1
#
_cell.length_a   1.000
_cell.length_b   1.000
_cell.length_c   1.000
_cell.angle_alpha   90.00
_cell.angle_beta   90.00
_cell.angle_gamma   90.00
#
_symmetry.space_group_name_H-M   'P 1'
#
loop_
_entity.id
_entity.type
_entity.pdbx_description
1 polymer ?
#
loop_
_entity_poly.entity_id
_entity_poly.type
_entity_poly.pdbx_seq_one_letter_code
_entity_poly.pdbx_strand_id
1 'polypeptide(L)'
;MERIRELERGEAAPYIRMRPSPWWVPPLFGVWFAAYVGAFAFWSESEFAFVLAMITLAAGVGAFVGWCARRYDAFPMPGRGTPPPEIRREYRCYAIGAVGIAVLVAGVMWLAGVPAASGAAFALVTVGLRLFQARYERAAAVVRERLP
;
A
#
# COMPACT_ATOMS: atom_id res chain seq x y z
N MET A 1 -6.56 11.24 34.30
CA MET A 1 -6.57 11.93 32.99
C MET A 1 -5.19 11.93 32.34
N GLU A 2 -4.14 12.35 33.05
CA GLU A 2 -2.77 12.46 32.50
C GLU A 2 -2.15 11.11 32.06
N ARG A 3 -2.26 10.05 32.88
CA ARG A 3 -1.85 8.68 32.51
C ARG A 3 -2.56 8.12 31.27
N ILE A 4 -3.81 8.50 31.02
CA ILE A 4 -4.57 8.04 29.83
C ILE A 4 -4.01 8.73 28.58
N ARG A 5 -3.70 10.03 28.65
CA ARG A 5 -3.08 10.77 27.55
C ARG A 5 -1.67 10.28 27.22
N GLU A 6 -0.89 9.88 28.22
CA GLU A 6 0.43 9.27 28.00
C GLU A 6 0.35 7.92 27.29
N LEU A 7 -0.62 7.07 27.68
CA LEU A 7 -0.92 5.81 27.00
C LEU A 7 -1.36 6.03 25.55
N GLU A 8 -2.32 6.93 25.31
CA GLU A 8 -2.77 7.27 23.94
C GLU A 8 -1.63 7.82 23.08
N ARG A 9 -0.73 8.64 23.65
CA ARG A 9 0.45 9.17 22.96
C ARG A 9 1.45 8.06 22.62
N GLY A 10 1.64 7.10 23.53
CA GLY A 10 2.48 5.92 23.31
C GLY A 10 1.94 5.02 22.19
N GLU A 11 0.64 4.78 22.17
CA GLU A 11 -0.04 3.98 21.13
C GLU A 11 -0.06 4.68 19.76
N ALA A 12 -0.17 6.00 19.73
CA ALA A 12 -0.17 6.78 18.50
C ALA A 12 1.24 7.02 17.92
N ALA A 13 2.29 6.91 18.73
CA ALA A 13 3.67 7.23 18.35
C ALA A 13 4.15 6.54 17.05
N PRO A 14 3.90 5.23 16.80
CA PRO A 14 4.29 4.57 15.56
C PRO A 14 3.60 5.14 14.31
N TYR A 15 2.39 5.68 14.47
CA TYR A 15 1.59 6.18 13.36
C TYR A 15 1.92 7.63 12.99
N ILE A 16 2.33 8.45 13.97
CA ILE A 16 2.61 9.88 13.79
C ILE A 16 4.08 10.22 13.59
N ARG A 17 5.01 9.37 14.09
CA ARG A 17 6.47 9.55 13.97
C ARG A 17 7.07 8.82 12.77
N MET A 18 6.25 8.14 11.97
CA MET A 18 6.72 7.46 10.76
C MET A 18 7.32 8.49 9.80
N ARG A 19 8.51 8.21 9.27
CA ARG A 19 9.13 9.04 8.24
C ARG A 19 8.24 9.06 6.99
N PRO A 20 8.14 10.20 6.28
CA PRO A 20 7.41 10.26 5.02
C PRO A 20 7.89 9.20 4.03
N SER A 21 6.95 8.58 3.33
CA SER A 21 7.29 7.66 2.25
C SER A 21 7.99 8.43 1.13
N PRO A 22 9.07 7.90 0.54
CA PRO A 22 9.67 8.50 -0.64
C PRO A 22 8.65 8.61 -1.79
N TRP A 23 8.76 9.68 -2.57
CA TRP A 23 7.84 10.00 -3.68
C TRP A 23 7.82 8.96 -4.80
N TRP A 24 8.89 8.15 -4.91
CA TRP A 24 9.05 7.08 -5.89
C TRP A 24 8.36 5.78 -5.49
N VAL A 25 7.92 5.64 -4.23
CA VAL A 25 7.26 4.41 -3.76
C VAL A 25 5.95 4.16 -4.50
N PRO A 26 5.02 5.13 -4.65
CA PRO A 26 3.79 4.91 -5.41
C PRO A 26 4.01 4.44 -6.86
N PRO A 27 4.83 5.10 -7.71
CA PRO A 27 5.04 4.63 -9.06
C PRO A 27 5.77 3.27 -9.10
N LEU A 28 6.67 2.98 -8.15
CA LEU A 28 7.30 1.66 -8.07
C LEU A 28 6.28 0.55 -7.81
N PHE A 29 5.35 0.75 -6.86
CA PHE A 29 4.26 -0.20 -6.63
C PHE A 29 3.33 -0.30 -7.84
N GLY A 30 3.06 0.80 -8.54
CA GLY A 30 2.36 0.77 -9.81
C GLY A 30 3.02 -0.15 -10.82
N VAL A 31 4.34 -0.03 -11.01
CA VAL A 31 5.11 -0.91 -11.91
C VAL A 31 5.03 -2.37 -11.45
N TRP A 32 5.17 -2.62 -10.15
CA TRP A 32 5.08 -3.97 -9.60
C TRP A 32 3.71 -4.62 -9.83
N PHE A 33 2.60 -3.89 -9.59
CA PHE A 33 1.25 -4.38 -9.88
C PHE A 33 1.01 -4.57 -11.38
N ALA A 34 1.51 -3.66 -12.22
CA ALA A 34 1.42 -3.79 -13.67
C ALA A 34 2.16 -5.04 -14.17
N ALA A 35 3.35 -5.33 -13.64
CA ALA A 35 4.10 -6.53 -13.93
C ALA A 35 3.39 -7.79 -13.43
N TYR A 36 2.74 -7.73 -12.25
CA TYR A 36 1.92 -8.83 -11.72
C TYR A 36 0.74 -9.17 -12.63
N VAL A 37 0.01 -8.15 -13.11
CA VAL A 37 -1.06 -8.35 -14.10
C VAL A 37 -0.48 -8.83 -15.43
N GLY A 38 0.64 -8.25 -15.86
CA GLY A 38 1.32 -8.62 -17.10
C GLY A 38 1.80 -10.07 -17.13
N ALA A 39 2.16 -10.64 -15.97
CA ALA A 39 2.57 -12.03 -15.86
C ALA A 39 1.49 -13.00 -16.38
N PHE A 40 0.20 -12.65 -16.31
CA PHE A 40 -0.88 -13.46 -16.86
C PHE A 40 -0.80 -13.65 -18.38
N ALA A 41 -0.02 -12.85 -19.11
CA ALA A 41 0.28 -13.13 -20.52
C ALA A 41 0.98 -14.48 -20.71
N PHE A 42 1.79 -14.93 -19.73
CA PHE A 42 2.48 -16.22 -19.79
C PHE A 42 1.61 -17.41 -19.38
N TRP A 43 0.42 -17.17 -18.80
CA TRP A 43 -0.41 -18.23 -18.21
C TRP A 43 -0.76 -19.33 -19.22
N SER A 44 -1.08 -18.97 -20.46
CA SER A 44 -1.41 -19.92 -21.52
C SER A 44 -0.20 -20.39 -22.34
N GLU A 45 0.91 -19.66 -22.31
CA GLU A 45 2.08 -19.93 -23.16
C GLU A 45 3.13 -20.80 -22.46
N SER A 46 3.37 -20.56 -21.18
CA SER A 46 4.39 -21.28 -20.41
C SER A 46 4.12 -21.16 -18.91
N GLU A 47 3.68 -22.27 -18.32
CA GLU A 47 3.50 -22.38 -16.87
C GLU A 47 4.82 -22.08 -16.14
N PHE A 48 5.96 -22.53 -16.68
CA PHE A 48 7.27 -22.24 -16.11
C PHE A 48 7.57 -20.74 -16.09
N ALA A 49 7.36 -20.03 -17.21
CA ALA A 49 7.59 -18.58 -17.27
C ALA A 49 6.64 -17.82 -16.33
N PHE A 50 5.38 -18.24 -16.24
CA PHE A 50 4.42 -17.68 -15.30
C PHE A 50 4.88 -17.85 -13.85
N VAL A 51 5.20 -19.07 -13.43
CA VAL A 51 5.66 -19.37 -12.07
C VAL A 51 6.94 -18.62 -11.74
N LEU A 52 7.90 -18.58 -12.67
CA LEU A 52 9.14 -17.84 -12.49
C LEU A 52 8.88 -16.34 -12.29
N ALA A 53 8.03 -15.72 -13.12
CA ALA A 53 7.65 -14.32 -12.99
C ALA A 53 7.01 -14.03 -11.62
N MET A 54 6.10 -14.90 -11.17
CA MET A 54 5.44 -14.78 -9.87
C MET A 54 6.42 -14.89 -8.70
N ILE A 55 7.37 -15.82 -8.76
CA ILE A 55 8.44 -15.96 -7.76
C ILE A 55 9.31 -14.71 -7.74
N THR A 56 9.73 -14.19 -8.90
CA THR A 56 10.53 -12.96 -8.99
C THR A 56 9.80 -11.76 -8.40
N LEU A 57 8.51 -11.59 -8.70
CA LEU A 57 7.69 -10.50 -8.14
C LEU A 57 7.50 -10.64 -6.64
N ALA A 58 7.29 -11.86 -6.13
CA ALA A 58 7.19 -12.14 -4.71
C ALA A 58 8.52 -11.85 -3.97
N ALA A 59 9.65 -12.22 -4.56
CA ALA A 59 10.97 -11.89 -4.04
C ALA A 59 11.20 -10.37 -4.01
N GLY A 60 10.78 -9.66 -5.05
CA GLY A 60 10.87 -8.20 -5.14
C GLY A 60 10.11 -7.50 -4.01
N VAL A 61 8.86 -7.88 -3.73
CA VAL A 61 8.09 -7.31 -2.63
C VAL A 61 8.69 -7.72 -1.27
N GLY A 62 9.18 -8.94 -1.12
CA GLY A 62 9.87 -9.39 0.09
C GLY A 62 11.13 -8.58 0.39
N ALA A 63 11.96 -8.32 -0.63
CA ALA A 63 13.15 -7.48 -0.52
C ALA A 63 12.78 -6.03 -0.15
N PHE A 64 11.73 -5.48 -0.77
CA PHE A 64 11.21 -4.16 -0.44
C PHE A 64 10.74 -4.08 1.02
N VAL A 65 9.94 -5.06 1.48
CA VAL A 65 9.49 -5.14 2.89
C VAL A 65 10.69 -5.24 3.83
N GLY A 66 11.71 -6.02 3.50
CA GLY A 66 12.95 -6.13 4.29
C GLY A 66 13.72 -4.81 4.37
N TRP A 67 13.86 -4.08 3.26
CA TRP A 67 14.42 -2.72 3.25
C TRP A 67 13.60 -1.76 4.11
N CYS A 68 12.28 -1.84 4.00
CA CYS A 68 11.32 -1.06 4.75
C CYS A 68 11.44 -1.32 6.27
N ALA A 69 11.51 -2.59 6.68
CA ALA A 69 11.70 -2.96 8.08
C ALA A 69 13.00 -2.37 8.65
N ARG A 70 14.10 -2.40 7.88
CA ARG A 70 15.38 -1.78 8.27
C ARG A 70 15.35 -0.26 8.30
N ARG A 71 14.54 0.37 7.45
CA ARG A 71 14.48 1.84 7.31
C ARG A 71 13.60 2.52 8.37
N TYR A 72 12.51 1.86 8.76
CA TYR A 72 11.45 2.51 9.55
C TYR A 72 11.37 2.04 11.01
N ASP A 73 12.21 1.09 11.46
CA ASP A 73 12.33 0.49 12.81
C ASP A 73 11.03 -0.11 13.40
N ALA A 74 9.92 0.62 13.37
CA ALA A 74 8.57 0.19 13.70
C ALA A 74 7.66 0.43 12.50
N PHE A 75 7.45 -0.61 11.68
CA PHE A 75 6.39 -0.58 10.68
C PHE A 75 5.03 -0.50 11.40
N PRO A 76 4.16 0.48 11.11
CA PRO A 76 2.78 0.46 11.57
C PRO A 76 2.04 -0.65 10.82
N MET A 77 2.24 -1.88 11.28
CA MET A 77 1.47 -3.02 10.83
C MET A 77 0.09 -2.93 11.49
N PRO A 78 -1.00 -3.15 10.73
CA PRO A 78 -2.31 -3.40 11.33
C PRO A 78 -2.17 -4.51 12.38
N GLY A 79 -2.44 -4.18 13.66
CA GLY A 79 -2.31 -5.12 14.78
C GLY A 79 -1.15 -4.85 15.75
N ARG A 80 -0.21 -3.94 15.44
CA ARG A 80 0.71 -3.38 16.45
C ARG A 80 0.15 -2.06 16.99
N GLY A 81 -0.71 -2.17 17.99
CA GLY A 81 -1.41 -1.05 18.62
C GLY A 81 -2.73 -0.70 17.95
N THR A 82 -3.54 0.11 18.65
CA THR A 82 -4.85 0.59 18.20
C THR A 82 -4.69 1.88 17.40
N PRO A 83 -4.89 1.87 16.06
CA PRO A 83 -4.77 3.10 15.29
C PRO A 83 -5.81 4.13 15.75
N PRO A 84 -5.42 5.41 15.92
CA PRO A 84 -6.35 6.48 16.26
C PRO A 84 -7.56 6.49 15.31
N PRO A 85 -8.75 6.88 15.79
CA PRO A 85 -9.98 6.84 14.99
C PRO A 85 -9.86 7.62 13.67
N GLU A 86 -9.07 8.69 13.63
CA GLU A 86 -8.77 9.49 12.43
C GLU A 86 -8.07 8.64 11.36
N ILE A 87 -7.07 7.86 11.77
CA ILE A 87 -6.25 7.03 10.88
C ILE A 87 -7.01 5.75 10.48
N ARG A 88 -7.81 5.19 11.40
CA ARG A 88 -8.63 4.00 11.14
C ARG A 88 -9.62 4.21 9.99
N ARG A 89 -10.20 5.41 9.87
CA ARG A 89 -11.07 5.76 8.74
C ARG A 89 -10.31 5.69 7.42
N GLU A 90 -9.10 6.23 7.37
CA GLU A 90 -8.26 6.23 6.17
C GLU A 90 -7.84 4.81 5.77
N TYR A 91 -7.54 3.92 6.73
CA TYR A 91 -7.31 2.50 6.43
C TYR A 91 -8.54 1.80 5.85
N ARG A 92 -9.75 2.10 6.33
CA ARG A 92 -11.00 1.55 5.75
C ARG A 92 -11.22 2.08 4.34
N CYS A 93 -11.03 3.38 4.12
CA CYS A 93 -11.11 3.96 2.78
C CYS A 93 -10.08 3.35 1.82
N TYR A 94 -8.87 3.09 2.32
CA TYR A 94 -7.84 2.38 1.56
C TYR A 94 -8.25 0.96 1.20
N ALA A 95 -8.78 0.18 2.15
CA ALA A 95 -9.24 -1.18 1.89
C ALA A 95 -10.36 -1.21 0.84
N ILE A 96 -11.36 -0.34 0.98
CA ILE A 96 -12.45 -0.21 0.00
C ILE A 96 -11.90 0.23 -1.37
N GLY A 97 -10.98 1.20 -1.39
CA GLY A 97 -10.33 1.67 -2.61
C GLY A 97 -9.52 0.57 -3.30
N ALA A 98 -8.78 -0.24 -2.54
CA ALA A 98 -8.00 -1.36 -3.06
C ALA A 98 -8.91 -2.42 -3.70
N VAL A 99 -10.03 -2.75 -3.07
CA VAL A 99 -11.05 -3.64 -3.65
C VAL A 99 -11.63 -3.04 -4.93
N GLY A 100 -11.98 -1.75 -4.92
CA GLY A 100 -12.46 -1.04 -6.11
C GLY A 100 -11.47 -1.08 -7.27
N ILE A 101 -10.18 -0.82 -7.00
CA ILE A 101 -9.12 -0.93 -8.01
C ILE A 101 -9.00 -2.37 -8.54
N ALA A 102 -9.03 -3.37 -7.67
CA ALA A 102 -8.95 -4.78 -8.09
C ALA A 102 -10.11 -5.15 -9.02
N VAL A 103 -11.34 -4.76 -8.68
CA VAL A 103 -12.54 -4.98 -9.51
C VAL A 103 -12.42 -4.27 -10.85
N LEU A 104 -11.95 -3.01 -10.87
CA LEU A 104 -11.74 -2.27 -12.11
C LEU A 104 -10.69 -2.92 -13.00
N VAL A 105 -9.55 -3.31 -12.44
CA VAL A 105 -8.47 -3.99 -13.19
C VAL A 105 -8.96 -5.32 -13.75
N ALA A 106 -9.67 -6.12 -12.96
CA ALA A 106 -10.27 -7.36 -13.43
C ALA A 106 -11.29 -7.12 -14.56
N GLY A 107 -12.13 -6.09 -14.44
CA GLY A 107 -13.06 -5.68 -15.48
C GLY A 107 -12.36 -5.24 -16.77
N VAL A 108 -11.29 -4.44 -16.67
CA VAL A 108 -10.47 -4.06 -17.84
C VAL A 108 -9.80 -5.27 -18.46
N MET A 109 -9.29 -6.20 -17.65
CA MET A 109 -8.67 -7.44 -18.15
C MET A 109 -9.66 -8.28 -18.93
N TRP A 110 -10.89 -8.39 -18.43
CA TRP A 110 -11.97 -9.13 -19.10
C TRP A 110 -12.40 -8.49 -20.42
N LEU A 111 -12.47 -7.15 -20.48
CA LEU A 111 -13.01 -6.43 -21.64
C LEU A 111 -11.97 -6.05 -22.69
N ALA A 112 -10.73 -5.74 -22.27
CA ALA A 112 -9.69 -5.16 -23.12
C ALA A 112 -8.36 -5.95 -23.07
N GLY A 113 -8.31 -7.04 -22.30
CA GLY A 113 -7.16 -7.94 -22.24
C GLY A 113 -6.04 -7.49 -21.28
N VAL A 114 -5.02 -8.33 -21.18
CA VAL A 114 -3.89 -8.18 -20.25
C VAL A 114 -3.11 -6.87 -20.41
N PRO A 115 -2.75 -6.41 -21.64
CA PRO A 115 -1.98 -5.18 -21.79
C PRO A 115 -2.72 -3.93 -21.25
N ALA A 116 -4.02 -3.82 -21.54
CA ALA A 116 -4.84 -2.72 -21.05
C ALA A 116 -4.99 -2.77 -19.53
N ALA A 117 -5.20 -3.96 -18.96
CA ALA A 117 -5.31 -4.16 -17.52
C ALA A 117 -4.00 -3.84 -16.78
N SER A 118 -2.85 -4.20 -17.37
CA SER A 118 -1.53 -3.86 -16.82
C SER A 118 -1.33 -2.35 -16.75
N GLY A 119 -1.66 -1.62 -17.82
CA GLY A 119 -1.64 -0.15 -17.85
C GLY A 119 -2.61 0.48 -16.84
N ALA A 120 -3.82 -0.06 -16.72
CA ALA A 120 -4.80 0.38 -15.73
C ALA A 120 -4.31 0.15 -14.29
N ALA A 121 -3.73 -1.02 -14.00
CA ALA A 121 -3.16 -1.34 -12.70
C ALA A 121 -2.02 -0.38 -12.32
N PHE A 122 -1.11 -0.09 -13.26
CA PHE A 122 -0.06 0.91 -13.06
C PHE A 122 -0.64 2.27 -12.62
N ALA A 123 -1.58 2.80 -13.40
CA ALA A 123 -2.13 4.12 -13.20
C ALA A 123 -2.95 4.19 -11.90
N LEU A 124 -3.87 3.25 -11.70
CA LEU A 124 -4.78 3.23 -10.56
C LEU A 124 -4.03 3.03 -9.24
N VAL A 125 -3.07 2.11 -9.18
CA VAL A 125 -2.29 1.88 -7.95
C VAL A 125 -1.40 3.08 -7.65
N THR A 126 -0.73 3.64 -8.65
CA THR A 126 0.15 4.81 -8.46
C THR A 126 -0.62 6.01 -7.93
N VAL A 127 -1.76 6.34 -8.56
CA VAL A 127 -2.62 7.44 -8.15
C VAL A 127 -3.26 7.16 -6.79
N GLY A 128 -3.80 5.95 -6.59
CA GLY A 128 -4.42 5.52 -5.35
C GLY A 128 -3.47 5.62 -4.15
N LEU A 129 -2.23 5.16 -4.30
CA LEU A 129 -1.21 5.27 -3.25
C LEU A 129 -0.81 6.71 -2.97
N ARG A 130 -0.67 7.56 -4.00
CA ARG A 130 -0.40 9.00 -3.79
C ARG A 130 -1.51 9.69 -3.02
N LEU A 131 -2.77 9.42 -3.39
CA LEU A 131 -3.93 9.98 -2.69
C LEU A 131 -4.02 9.49 -1.25
N PHE A 132 -3.76 8.19 -1.04
CA PHE A 132 -3.72 7.62 0.31
C PHE A 132 -2.62 8.25 1.17
N GLN A 133 -1.39 8.39 0.64
CA GLN A 133 -0.29 9.03 1.36
C GLN A 133 -0.62 10.46 1.76
N ALA A 134 -1.16 11.27 0.85
CA ALA A 134 -1.55 12.65 1.13
C ALA A 134 -2.67 12.73 2.20
N ARG A 135 -3.65 11.82 2.16
CA ARG A 135 -4.73 11.76 3.16
C ARG A 135 -4.23 11.29 4.52
N TYR A 136 -3.34 10.30 4.52
CA TYR A 136 -2.71 9.79 5.74
C TYR A 136 -1.87 10.86 6.42
N GLU A 137 -1.05 11.62 5.68
CA GLU A 137 -0.25 12.72 6.23
C GLU A 137 -1.10 13.81 6.88
N ARG A 138 -2.24 14.17 6.26
CA ARG A 138 -3.22 15.10 6.85
C ARG A 138 -3.82 14.55 8.15
N ALA A 139 -4.25 13.29 8.15
CA ALA A 139 -4.78 12.66 9.35
C ALA A 139 -3.73 12.58 10.48
N ALA A 140 -2.47 12.25 10.14
CA ALA A 140 -1.37 12.22 11.08
C ALA A 140 -1.05 13.63 11.64
N ALA A 141 -1.18 14.69 10.84
CA ALA A 141 -1.00 16.06 11.30
C ALA A 141 -2.05 16.45 12.36
N VAL A 142 -3.32 16.12 12.13
CA VAL A 142 -4.40 16.35 13.11
C VAL A 142 -4.14 15.61 14.43
N VAL A 143 -3.65 14.38 14.37
CA VAL A 143 -3.30 13.62 15.58
C VAL A 143 -2.11 14.26 16.32
N ARG A 144 -1.09 14.77 15.61
CA ARG A 144 0.04 15.50 16.21
C ARG A 144 -0.38 16.79 16.89
N GLU A 145 -1.32 17.53 16.31
CA GLU A 145 -1.86 18.76 16.92
C GLU A 145 -2.68 18.47 18.19
N ARG A 146 -3.41 17.35 18.22
CA ARG A 146 -4.19 16.95 19.40
C ARG A 146 -3.33 16.39 20.54
N LEU A 147 -2.26 15.67 20.22
CA LEU A 147 -1.40 14.95 21.16
C LEU A 147 0.04 15.50 21.10
N PRO A 148 0.33 16.66 21.74
CA PRO A 148 1.68 17.21 21.85
C PRO A 148 2.59 16.32 22.69
#